data_AF-A0A9E8B1P8-F1
#
_entry.id   AF-A0A9E8B1P8-F1
#
_cell.length_a   1.000
_cell.length_b   1.000
_cell.length_c   1.000
_cell.angle_alpha   90.00
_cell.angle_beta   90.00
_cell.angle_gamma   90.00
#
_symmetry.space_group_name_H-M   'P 1'
#
loop_
_entity.id
_entity.type
_entity.pdbx_description
1 polymer ?
#
loop_
_entity_poly.entity_id
_entity_poly.type
_entity_poly.pdbx_seq_one_letter_code
_entity_poly.pdbx_strand_id
1 'polypeptide(L)' 'MVLRLTLLPSGELQSVDVVESSGNRAFDNSAISAARAINRYPIPDSRDTFDRYFRQFTIRFEPEV' A
#
# COMPACT_ATOMS: atom_id res chain seq x y z
N MET A 1 3.18 -9.81 -7.14
CA MET A 1 3.74 -9.49 -5.80
C MET A 1 2.62 -9.02 -4.89
N VAL A 2 2.86 -9.02 -3.58
CA VAL A 2 1.92 -8.46 -2.59
C VAL A 2 2.65 -7.49 -1.69
N LEU A 3 2.14 -6.27 -1.59
CA LEU A 3 2.58 -5.27 -0.62
C LEU A 3 1.55 -5.13 0.48
N ARG A 4 2.01 -4.85 1.70
CA ARG A 4 1.16 -4.45 2.82
C ARG A 4 1.44 -3.00 3.14
N LEU A 5 0.39 -2.20 3.11
CA LEU A 5 0.46 -0.78 3.40
C LEU A 5 -0.17 -0.54 4.76
N THR A 6 0.42 0.37 5.52
CA THR A 6 -0.14 0.89 6.76
C THR A 6 -0.34 2.38 6.60
N LEU A 7 -1.55 2.87 6.86
CA LEU A 7 -1.91 4.28 6.73
C LEU A 7 -2.13 4.93 8.09
N LEU A 8 -1.87 6.23 8.16
CA LEU A 8 -2.36 7.09 9.23
C LEU A 8 -3.81 7.52 8.93
N PRO A 9 -4.60 7.91 9.95
CA PRO A 9 -5.94 8.46 9.74
C PRO A 9 -5.97 9.76 8.91
N SER A 10 -4.82 10.37 8.63
CA SER A 10 -4.68 11.49 7.69
C SER A 10 -4.65 11.06 6.21
N GLY A 11 -4.52 9.75 5.94
CA GLY A 11 -4.29 9.19 4.61
C GLY A 11 -2.81 9.14 4.21
N GLU A 12 -1.90 9.57 5.08
CA GLU A 12 -0.46 9.44 4.84
C GLU A 12 0.01 8.00 5.00
N LEU A 13 0.93 7.57 4.14
CA LEU A 13 1.55 6.25 4.20
C LEU A 13 2.55 6.19 5.37
N GLN A 14 2.25 5.37 6.37
CA GLN A 14 3.16 5.10 7.49
C GLN A 14 4.24 4.10 7.09
N SER A 15 3.85 2.98 6.47
CA SER A 15 4.79 1.94 6.05
C SER A 15 4.32 1.17 4.83
N VAL A 16 5.29 0.57 4.12
CA VAL A 16 5.05 -0.40 3.05
C VAL A 16 6.02 -1.57 3.23
N ASP A 17 5.47 -2.77 3.33
CA ASP A 17 6.22 -4.02 3.46
C ASP A 17 5.98 -4.92 2.25
N VAL A 18 7.01 -5.65 1.82
CA VAL A 18 6.85 -6.74 0.85
C VAL A 18 6.37 -7.99 1.60
N VAL A 19 5.16 -8.43 1.33
CA VAL A 19 4.61 -9.69 1.86
C VAL A 19 5.00 -10.86 0.96
N GLU A 20 4.96 -10.64 -0.36
CA GLU A 20 5.29 -11.64 -1.36
C GLU A 20 6.05 -10.94 -2.50
N SER A 21 7.35 -11.24 -2.64
CA SER A 21 8.18 -10.70 -3.73
C SER A 21 7.68 -11.20 -5.09
N SER A 22 7.89 -10.41 -6.15
CA SER A 22 7.67 -10.91 -7.52
C SER A 22 8.75 -11.88 -8.01
N GLY A 23 9.87 -12.00 -7.29
CA GLY A 23 11.10 -12.63 -7.78
C GLY A 23 11.96 -11.71 -8.65
N ASN A 24 11.49 -10.51 -9.01
CA ASN A 24 12.24 -9.49 -9.72
C ASN A 24 12.43 -8.23 -8.86
N ARG A 25 13.66 -7.99 -8.40
CA ARG A 25 14.00 -6.87 -7.52
C ARG A 25 13.69 -5.49 -8.14
N ALA A 26 13.87 -5.32 -9.44
CA ALA A 26 13.59 -4.04 -10.09
C ALA A 26 12.09 -3.74 -10.08
N PHE A 27 11.25 -4.76 -10.29
CA PHE A 27 9.79 -4.65 -10.20
C PHE A 27 9.32 -4.44 -8.75
N ASP A 28 9.92 -5.13 -7.78
CA ASP A 28 9.67 -4.89 -6.34
C ASP A 28 9.96 -3.43 -5.96
N ASN A 29 11.10 -2.90 -6.40
CA ASN A 29 11.47 -1.51 -6.12
C ASN A 29 10.53 -0.50 -6.82
N SER A 30 10.08 -0.78 -8.04
CA SER A 30 9.16 0.12 -8.75
C SER A 30 7.79 0.16 -8.06
N ALA A 31 7.26 -0.98 -7.61
CA ALA A 31 6.00 -1.03 -6.88
C ALA A 31 6.06 -0.33 -5.52
N ILE A 32 7.15 -0.54 -4.76
CA ILE A 32 7.38 0.18 -3.49
C ILE A 32 7.47 1.68 -3.74
N SER A 33 8.18 2.11 -4.80
CA SER A 33 8.30 3.52 -5.15
C SER A 33 6.96 4.13 -5.55
N ALA A 34 6.14 3.40 -6.32
CA ALA A 34 4.80 3.83 -6.71
C ALA A 34 3.88 4.00 -5.50
N ALA A 35 3.91 3.07 -4.53
CA ALA A 35 3.15 3.22 -3.29
C ALA A 35 3.60 4.47 -2.51
N ARG A 36 4.91 4.72 -2.41
CA ARG A 36 5.46 5.90 -1.71
C ARG A 36 5.24 7.23 -2.43
N ALA A 37 5.03 7.21 -3.74
CA ALA A 37 4.77 8.41 -4.54
C ALA A 37 3.39 9.04 -4.27
N ILE A 38 2.49 8.31 -3.62
CA ILE A 38 1.17 8.81 -3.24
C ILE A 38 1.30 9.63 -1.96
N ASN A 39 1.14 10.96 -2.09
CA ASN A 39 1.22 11.88 -0.96
C ASN A 39 0.13 11.64 0.09
N ARG A 40 -1.09 11.30 -0.35
CA ARG A 40 -2.23 11.02 0.52
C ARG A 40 -3.18 10.06 -0.18
N TYR A 41 -3.46 8.93 0.46
CA TYR A 41 -4.45 7.98 -0.01
C TYR A 41 -5.86 8.47 0.28
N PRO A 42 -6.82 8.23 -0.62
CA PRO A 42 -8.23 8.42 -0.31
C PRO A 42 -8.63 7.43 0.79
N ILE A 43 -9.25 7.95 1.85
CA ILE A 43 -9.72 7.19 3.00
C ILE A 43 -11.17 7.57 3.28
N PRO A 44 -11.95 6.69 3.94
CA PRO A 44 -13.30 7.05 4.38
C PRO A 44 -13.26 8.10 5.49
N ASP A 45 -14.25 8.99 5.52
CA ASP A 45 -14.41 9.98 6.59
C ASP A 45 -14.75 9.33 7.94
N SER A 46 -15.40 8.17 7.90
CA SER A 46 -15.73 7.38 9.09
C SER A 46 -14.47 6.75 9.67
N ARG A 47 -14.12 7.17 10.89
CA ARG A 47 -12.98 6.63 11.65
C ARG A 47 -13.10 5.13 11.87
N ASP A 48 -14.29 4.62 12.20
CA ASP A 48 -14.50 3.19 12.43
C ASP A 48 -14.27 2.38 11.15
N THR A 49 -14.69 2.93 10.00
CA THR A 49 -14.46 2.30 8.69
C THR A 49 -12.98 2.32 8.34
N PHE A 50 -12.29 3.43 8.60
CA PHE A 50 -10.84 3.53 8.40
C PHE A 50 -10.10 2.49 9.25
N ASP A 51 -10.39 2.45 10.55
CA ASP A 51 -9.71 1.57 11.51
C ASP A 51 -9.93 0.09 11.18
N ARG A 52 -11.13 -0.25 10.67
CA ARG A 52 -11.49 -1.63 10.35
C ARG A 52 -10.92 -2.13 9.02
N TYR A 53 -10.79 -1.26 8.01
CA TYR A 53 -10.52 -1.71 6.63
C TYR A 53 -9.33 -1.04 5.95
N PHE A 54 -8.93 0.17 6.36
CA PHE A 54 -7.94 0.99 5.63
C PHE A 54 -6.66 1.26 6.41
N ARG A 55 -6.68 1.12 7.75
CA ARG A 55 -5.49 1.29 8.59
C ARG A 55 -4.34 0.40 8.12
N GLN A 56 -4.65 -0.83 7.74
CA GLN A 56 -3.68 -1.76 7.18
C GLN A 56 -4.38 -2.67 6.16
N PHE A 57 -3.85 -2.73 4.95
CA PHE A 57 -4.40 -3.58 3.90
C PHE A 57 -3.28 -4.07 2.97
N THR A 58 -3.58 -5.15 2.25
CA THR A 58 -2.69 -5.70 1.23
C THR A 58 -3.17 -5.33 -0.16
N ILE A 59 -2.23 -5.06 -1.05
CA ILE A 59 -2.49 -4.84 -2.47
C ILE A 59 -1.62 -5.80 -3.27
N ARG A 60 -2.24 -6.43 -4.27
CA ARG A 60 -1.55 -7.26 -5.24
C ARG A 60 -1.19 -6.40 -6.43
N PHE A 61 0.10 -6.30 -6.75
CA PHE A 61 0.55 -5.74 -8.01
C PHE A 61 0.79 -6.88 -8.99
N GLU A 62 0.04 -6.84 -10.08
CA GLU A 62 0.16 -7.70 -11.23
C GLU A 62 0.64 -6.83 -12.40
N PRO A 63 1.76 -7.14 -13.05
CA PRO A 63 2.08 -6.51 -14.31
C PRO A 63 1.01 -6.95 -15.33
N GLU A 64 0.25 -6.00 -15.89
CA GLU A 64 -0.42 -6.25 -17.15
C GLU A 64 0.69 -6.49 -18.18
N VAL A 65 0.78 -7.73 -18.63
CA VAL A 65 1.70 -8.18 -19.69
C VAL A 65 1.20 -7.74 -21.04
#